data_AF-A0A8H3ERD0-F1
#
_entry.id   AF-A0A8H3ERD0-F1
#
_cell.length_a   1.000
_cell.length_b   1.000
_cell.length_c   1.000
_cell.angle_alpha   90.00
_cell.angle_beta   90.00
_cell.angle_gamma   90.00
#
_symmetry.space_group_name_H-M   'P 1'
#
loop_
_entity.id
_entity.type
_entity.pdbx_description
1 polymer ?
#
loop_
_entity_poly.entity_id
_entity_poly.type
_entity_poly.pdbx_seq_one_letter_code
_entity_poly.pdbx_strand_id
1 'polypeptide(L)'
;MAPLLIIWLPIALCTATVSAEKTHGSSAELAAAAVDNSRFSKYTLILLAALVVCLAIYRTVLHSVRYIRALTCLNNDTQQFFKDPNELYATFKQHLLYAPLFRKRHGREMRIGPMSFGILPTRFQSLALAGIVTMNVVFCTYGIEWHGEQSAMLVHLRNRTGTLAMINMIPLVLLAGRNNPLIWLLGIPFDVFNLVHRWFGRIVMVEALLHSLAFTINSVNKAGWNSFTSSLAKNQMLLTGAVGTIALVVITFQASTVLRRAFYETFLHLHIALVITALVALWYHLDGLPAQFHLKIVIVLWGLERLL
;
A
#
# COMPACT_ATOMS: atom_id res chain seq x y z
N MET A 1 20.28 1.58 -44.23
CA MET A 1 20.20 1.44 -42.77
C MET A 1 19.39 2.60 -42.21
N ALA A 2 18.09 2.38 -42.13
CA ALA A 2 16.94 3.16 -41.61
C ALA A 2 15.69 2.35 -42.07
N PRO A 3 14.53 2.32 -41.39
CA PRO A 3 13.89 3.46 -40.72
C PRO A 3 13.31 3.12 -39.30
N LEU A 4 13.14 4.06 -38.37
CA LEU A 4 11.93 4.87 -38.11
C LEU A 4 10.60 4.20 -38.47
N LEU A 5 9.69 4.02 -37.50
CA LEU A 5 8.27 4.40 -37.61
C LEU A 5 7.48 4.19 -36.32
N ILE A 6 6.96 5.31 -35.84
CA ILE A 6 5.81 5.49 -34.96
C ILE A 6 4.58 4.83 -35.60
N ILE A 7 3.81 4.04 -34.85
CA ILE A 7 2.36 3.88 -35.09
C ILE A 7 1.62 3.89 -33.74
N TRP A 8 0.71 4.84 -33.65
CA TRP A 8 -0.32 5.02 -32.63
C TRP A 8 -1.56 4.15 -32.89
N LEU A 9 -2.40 4.03 -31.84
CA LEU A 9 -3.87 3.80 -31.83
C LEU A 9 -4.39 2.36 -32.12
N PRO A 10 -5.62 1.99 -31.66
CA PRO A 10 -6.59 2.75 -30.88
C PRO A 10 -7.17 2.04 -29.64
N ILE A 11 -7.80 2.86 -28.80
CA ILE A 11 -8.94 2.46 -27.95
C ILE A 11 -9.97 1.77 -28.84
N ALA A 12 -10.25 0.49 -28.59
CA ALA A 12 -11.43 -0.18 -29.12
C ALA A 12 -12.02 -1.06 -28.02
N LEU A 13 -13.28 -0.74 -27.73
CA LEU A 13 -14.25 -1.53 -26.97
C LEU A 13 -13.98 -3.03 -27.08
N CYS A 14 -13.71 -3.65 -25.94
CA CYS A 14 -14.23 -4.98 -25.69
C CYS A 14 -15.02 -4.89 -24.39
N THR A 15 -16.31 -4.57 -24.55
CA THR A 15 -17.36 -4.89 -23.61
C THR A 15 -17.38 -6.41 -23.46
N ALA A 16 -16.46 -6.95 -22.67
CA ALA A 16 -16.54 -8.33 -22.21
C ALA A 16 -17.63 -8.34 -21.14
N THR A 17 -18.79 -8.83 -21.54
CA THR A 17 -19.93 -9.18 -20.73
C THR A 17 -19.47 -9.82 -19.43
N VAL A 18 -19.50 -9.04 -18.35
CA VAL A 18 -19.47 -9.56 -16.99
C VAL A 18 -20.60 -10.57 -16.93
N SER A 19 -20.26 -11.85 -16.78
CA SER A 19 -21.25 -12.88 -16.46
C SER A 19 -21.93 -12.41 -15.19
N ALA A 20 -23.15 -11.90 -15.37
CA ALA A 20 -23.98 -11.36 -14.32
C ALA A 20 -24.38 -12.53 -13.42
N GLU A 21 -23.53 -12.83 -12.45
CA GLU A 21 -23.96 -13.54 -11.26
C GLU A 21 -25.04 -12.66 -10.62
N LYS A 22 -26.30 -13.11 -10.70
CA LYS A 22 -27.48 -12.43 -10.13
C LYS A 22 -27.20 -12.11 -8.67
N THR A 23 -26.76 -10.89 -8.46
CA THR A 23 -26.53 -10.27 -7.16
C THR A 23 -27.81 -9.50 -6.87
N HIS A 24 -28.36 -9.70 -5.66
CA HIS A 24 -29.60 -9.08 -5.21
C HIS A 24 -29.36 -7.58 -4.91
N GLY A 25 -29.08 -6.82 -5.96
CA GLY A 25 -28.98 -5.36 -5.96
C GLY A 25 -29.44 -4.86 -7.32
N SER A 26 -30.10 -3.70 -7.35
CA SER A 26 -30.46 -3.06 -8.61
C SER A 26 -29.20 -2.87 -9.46
N SER A 27 -29.29 -3.08 -10.77
CA SER A 27 -28.16 -2.88 -11.69
C SER A 27 -27.54 -1.48 -11.56
N ALA A 28 -28.34 -0.49 -11.14
CA ALA A 28 -27.89 0.86 -10.84
C ALA A 28 -27.04 0.96 -9.56
N GLU A 29 -27.35 0.20 -8.51
CA GLU A 29 -26.60 0.18 -7.24
C GLU A 29 -25.21 -0.46 -7.43
N LEU A 30 -25.15 -1.55 -8.21
CA LEU A 30 -23.88 -2.19 -8.58
C LEU A 30 -23.00 -1.26 -9.42
N ALA A 31 -23.61 -0.50 -10.35
CA ALA A 31 -22.91 0.50 -11.14
C ALA A 31 -22.39 1.66 -10.27
N ALA A 32 -23.21 2.18 -9.35
CA ALA A 32 -22.80 3.22 -8.40
C ALA A 32 -21.64 2.75 -7.51
N ALA A 33 -21.71 1.52 -6.98
CA ALA A 33 -20.65 0.94 -6.18
C ALA A 33 -19.33 0.80 -6.96
N ALA A 34 -19.38 0.43 -8.24
CA ALA A 34 -18.22 0.36 -9.11
C ALA A 34 -17.60 1.75 -9.35
N VAL A 35 -18.42 2.78 -9.54
CA VAL A 35 -17.97 4.17 -9.66
C VAL A 35 -17.23 4.61 -8.39
N ASP A 36 -17.79 4.31 -7.21
CA ASP A 36 -17.15 4.66 -5.94
C ASP A 36 -15.83 3.91 -5.73
N ASN A 37 -15.74 2.63 -6.13
CA ASN A 37 -14.49 1.87 -6.07
C ASN A 37 -13.40 2.54 -6.91
N SER A 38 -13.74 2.98 -8.12
CA SER A 38 -12.82 3.72 -8.98
C SER A 38 -12.42 5.06 -8.37
N ARG A 39 -13.37 5.79 -7.77
CA ARG A 39 -13.09 7.07 -7.09
C ARG A 39 -12.15 6.89 -5.91
N PHE A 40 -12.40 5.94 -5.02
CA PHE A 40 -11.54 5.72 -3.86
C PHE A 40 -10.15 5.21 -4.24
N SER A 41 -10.04 4.35 -5.25
CA SER A 41 -8.75 3.98 -5.84
C SER A 41 -7.96 5.22 -6.29
N LYS A 42 -8.59 6.13 -7.06
CA LYS A 42 -7.96 7.37 -7.52
C LYS A 42 -7.60 8.30 -6.36
N TYR A 43 -8.50 8.48 -5.40
CA TYR A 43 -8.26 9.34 -4.23
C TYR A 43 -7.13 8.81 -3.37
N THR A 44 -7.02 7.50 -3.15
CA THR A 44 -5.88 6.89 -2.46
C THR A 44 -4.56 7.26 -3.16
N LEU A 45 -4.47 7.10 -4.48
CA LEU A 45 -3.26 7.46 -5.22
C LEU A 45 -2.96 8.96 -5.17
N ILE A 46 -3.98 9.81 -5.32
CA ILE A 46 -3.84 11.28 -5.27
C ILE A 46 -3.36 11.72 -3.89
N LEU A 47 -3.95 11.20 -2.81
CA LEU A 47 -3.57 11.55 -1.44
C LEU A 47 -2.14 11.11 -1.11
N LEU A 48 -1.74 9.92 -1.55
CA LEU A 48 -0.36 9.45 -1.39
C LEU A 48 0.64 10.27 -2.21
N ALA A 49 0.29 10.60 -3.46
CA ALA A 49 1.11 11.47 -4.30
C ALA A 49 1.23 12.88 -3.71
N ALA A 50 0.14 13.45 -3.21
CA ALA A 50 0.12 14.75 -2.54
C ALA A 50 1.00 14.73 -1.28
N LEU A 51 0.97 13.65 -0.49
CA LEU A 51 1.87 13.49 0.66
C LEU A 51 3.34 13.51 0.23
N VAL A 52 3.70 12.78 -0.84
CA VAL A 52 5.07 12.77 -1.38
C VAL A 52 5.48 14.16 -1.88
N VAL A 53 4.60 14.86 -2.59
CA VAL A 53 4.86 16.23 -3.08
C VAL A 53 5.05 17.20 -1.93
N CYS A 54 4.21 17.16 -0.90
CA CYS A 54 4.36 17.98 0.30
C CYS A 54 5.71 17.74 1.00
N LEU A 55 6.14 16.48 1.11
CA LEU A 55 7.45 16.12 1.67
C LEU A 55 8.60 16.62 0.80
N ALA A 56 8.47 16.53 -0.52
CA ALA A 56 9.47 17.03 -1.47
C ALA A 56 9.61 18.57 -1.39
N ILE A 57 8.48 19.31 -1.35
CA ILE A 57 8.48 20.76 -1.17
C ILE A 57 9.15 21.13 0.15
N TYR A 58 8.73 20.50 1.25
CA TYR A 58 9.35 20.71 2.57
C TYR A 58 10.87 20.46 2.52
N ARG A 59 11.30 19.38 1.87
CA ARG A 59 12.73 19.07 1.72
C ARG A 59 13.48 20.13 0.92
N THR A 60 12.93 20.58 -0.20
CA THR A 60 13.52 21.62 -1.04
C THR A 60 13.66 22.93 -0.28
N VAL A 61 12.65 23.35 0.47
CA VAL A 61 12.73 24.53 1.34
C VAL A 61 13.86 24.40 2.34
N LEU A 62 13.99 23.26 3.02
CA LEU A 62 15.09 23.03 3.97
C LEU A 62 16.47 23.05 3.31
N HIS A 63 16.59 22.51 2.09
CA HIS A 63 17.84 22.54 1.34
C HIS A 63 18.21 23.97 0.97
N SER A 64 17.26 24.75 0.43
CA SER A 64 17.46 26.16 0.09
C SER A 64 17.87 26.99 1.30
N VAL A 65 17.23 26.82 2.46
CA VAL A 65 17.60 27.53 3.70
C VAL A 65 19.03 27.20 4.13
N ARG A 66 19.43 25.93 4.07
CA ARG A 66 20.81 25.51 4.42
C ARG A 66 21.82 26.07 3.43
N TYR A 67 21.49 26.07 2.15
CA TYR A 67 22.35 26.57 1.09
C TYR A 67 22.57 28.08 1.22
N ILE A 68 21.48 28.85 1.39
CA ILE A 68 21.56 30.30 1.64
C ILE A 68 22.38 30.58 2.90
N ARG A 69 22.13 29.84 3.99
CA ARG A 69 22.92 29.97 5.22
C ARG A 69 24.41 29.74 4.98
N ALA A 70 24.77 28.72 4.21
CA ALA A 70 26.16 28.44 3.88
C ALA A 70 26.79 29.60 3.08
N LEU A 71 26.12 30.09 2.03
CA LEU A 71 26.61 31.20 1.21
C LEU A 71 26.77 32.50 2.01
N THR A 72 25.81 32.84 2.86
CA THR A 72 25.86 34.06 3.68
C THR A 72 26.95 33.99 4.74
N CYS A 73 27.19 32.82 5.35
CA CYS A 73 28.24 32.65 6.35
C CYS A 73 29.64 32.56 5.75
N LEU A 74 29.78 32.11 4.50
CA LEU A 74 31.08 32.05 3.79
C LEU A 74 31.69 33.44 3.59
N ASN A 75 30.86 34.46 3.36
CA ASN A 75 31.30 35.84 3.11
C ASN A 75 31.12 36.76 4.32
N ASN A 76 30.92 36.22 5.53
CA ASN A 76 30.72 37.02 6.74
C ASN A 76 31.56 36.46 7.90
N ASP A 77 32.58 37.21 8.31
CA ASP A 77 33.52 36.81 9.37
C ASP A 77 32.86 36.61 10.74
N THR A 78 31.73 37.27 11.00
CA THR A 78 31.05 37.22 12.30
C THR A 78 30.05 36.06 12.41
N GLN A 79 29.50 35.60 11.28
CA GLN A 79 28.49 34.53 11.16
C GLN A 79 27.28 34.65 12.11
N GLN A 80 26.95 35.86 12.61
CA GLN A 80 25.94 36.03 13.68
C GLN A 80 24.49 35.93 13.21
N PHE A 81 24.20 36.20 11.93
CA PHE A 81 22.81 36.34 11.44
C PHE A 81 21.94 35.09 11.63
N PHE A 82 22.54 33.89 11.55
CA PHE A 82 21.82 32.62 11.71
C PHE A 82 21.99 31.98 13.09
N LYS A 83 22.54 32.72 14.06
CA LYS A 83 22.72 32.28 15.44
C LYS A 83 21.38 32.02 16.12
N ASP A 84 20.45 32.96 16.00
CA ASP A 84 19.19 32.90 16.70
C ASP A 84 18.19 31.99 15.94
N PRO A 85 17.73 30.90 16.55
CA PRO A 85 16.77 30.02 15.91
C PRO A 85 15.37 30.66 15.91
N ASN A 86 14.60 30.38 14.86
CA ASN A 86 13.17 30.65 14.90
C ASN A 86 12.50 29.73 15.94
N GLU A 87 11.96 30.31 17.01
CA GLU A 87 11.40 29.59 18.16
C GLU A 87 10.20 28.71 17.79
N LEU A 88 9.34 29.17 16.89
CA LEU A 88 8.19 28.39 16.40
C LEU A 88 8.68 27.14 15.67
N TYR A 89 9.65 27.29 14.77
CA TYR A 89 10.21 26.16 14.04
C TYR A 89 11.02 25.22 14.94
N ALA A 90 11.74 25.76 15.93
CA ALA A 90 12.42 24.95 16.94
C ALA A 90 11.42 24.11 17.76
N THR A 91 10.35 24.76 18.24
CA THR A 91 9.27 24.11 19.00
C THR A 91 8.58 23.03 18.17
N PHE A 92 8.27 23.32 16.90
CA PHE A 92 7.68 22.35 15.97
C PHE A 92 8.58 21.12 15.78
N LYS A 93 9.88 21.33 15.54
CA LYS A 93 10.84 20.22 15.40
C LYS A 93 10.92 19.37 16.67
N GLN A 94 11.01 20.02 17.83
CA GLN A 94 11.17 19.37 19.12
C GLN A 94 9.93 18.56 19.52
N HIS A 95 8.72 19.06 19.24
CA HIS A 95 7.48 18.46 19.71
C HIS A 95 6.77 17.58 18.69
N LEU A 96 7.04 17.71 17.39
CA LEU A 96 6.40 16.92 16.34
C LEU A 96 7.39 16.16 15.46
N LEU A 97 8.34 16.86 14.83
CA LEU A 97 9.16 16.28 13.76
C LEU A 97 10.16 15.21 14.28
N TYR A 98 10.89 15.55 15.34
CA TYR A 98 11.94 14.70 15.93
C TYR A 98 11.50 14.05 17.24
N ALA A 99 10.35 14.48 17.78
CA ALA A 99 9.89 13.97 19.06
C ALA A 99 9.59 12.46 18.96
N PRO A 100 10.07 11.65 19.91
CA PRO A 100 9.67 10.26 20.01
C PRO A 100 8.15 10.16 20.24
N LEU A 101 7.55 9.08 19.74
CA LEU A 101 6.14 8.79 19.99
C LEU A 101 5.85 8.71 21.50
N PHE A 102 6.73 8.07 22.27
CA PHE A 102 6.59 7.92 23.72
C PHE A 102 7.85 8.37 24.47
N ARG A 103 7.65 9.28 25.44
CA ARG A 103 8.65 9.79 26.40
C ARG A 103 10.03 10.02 25.78
N LYS A 104 10.97 9.10 26.00
CA LYS A 104 12.38 9.19 25.58
C LYS A 104 12.79 8.14 24.54
N ARG A 105 11.88 7.26 24.09
CA ARG A 105 12.24 6.08 23.29
C ARG A 105 12.06 6.37 21.80
N HIS A 106 13.16 6.71 21.12
CA HIS A 106 13.27 6.76 19.66
C HIS A 106 14.24 5.68 19.19
N GLY A 107 14.08 5.13 17.98
CA GLY A 107 15.05 4.21 17.37
C GLY A 107 15.15 2.79 17.98
N ARG A 108 14.45 2.50 19.09
CA ARG A 108 14.33 1.12 19.62
C ARG A 108 13.04 0.47 19.15
N GLU A 109 13.11 -0.84 18.92
CA GLU A 109 11.93 -1.61 18.56
C GLU A 109 10.89 -1.66 19.69
N MET A 110 9.60 -1.58 19.32
CA MET A 110 8.48 -1.92 20.19
C MET A 110 8.43 -3.43 20.35
N ARG A 111 8.59 -3.93 21.58
CA ARG A 111 8.48 -5.36 21.90
C ARG A 111 7.28 -5.56 22.81
N ILE A 112 6.39 -6.48 22.46
CA ILE A 112 5.37 -7.02 23.37
C ILE A 112 5.68 -8.52 23.47
N GLY A 113 6.28 -8.94 24.57
CA GLY A 113 6.86 -10.28 24.70
C GLY A 113 8.02 -10.53 23.71
N PRO A 114 8.13 -11.72 23.08
CA PRO A 114 9.17 -12.00 22.09
C PRO A 114 8.93 -11.29 20.75
N MET A 115 7.70 -10.85 20.49
CA MET A 115 7.29 -10.23 19.23
C MET A 115 7.68 -8.74 19.21
N SER A 116 8.36 -8.33 18.14
CA SER A 116 8.69 -6.94 17.88
C SER A 116 7.84 -6.39 16.73
N PHE A 117 7.23 -5.22 16.95
CA PHE A 117 6.37 -4.52 15.99
C PHE A 117 7.12 -3.52 15.10
N GLY A 118 8.46 -3.49 15.21
CA GLY A 118 9.34 -2.59 14.48
C GLY A 118 9.79 -1.38 15.31
N ILE A 119 10.59 -0.51 14.69
CA ILE A 119 11.17 0.69 15.31
C ILE A 119 10.06 1.67 15.71
N LEU A 120 10.15 2.24 16.92
CA LEU A 120 9.26 3.31 17.37
C LEU A 120 9.37 4.53 16.44
N PRO A 121 8.28 4.91 15.73
CA PRO A 121 8.31 6.05 14.84
C PRO A 121 8.44 7.36 15.62
N THR A 122 8.82 8.44 14.93
CA THR A 122 8.58 9.81 15.46
C THR A 122 7.09 10.10 15.49
N ARG A 123 6.66 11.12 16.24
CA ARG A 123 5.24 11.53 16.26
C ARG A 123 4.72 11.87 14.87
N PHE A 124 5.51 12.56 14.06
CA PHE A 124 5.16 12.85 12.67
C PHE A 124 4.94 11.57 11.85
N GLN A 125 5.85 10.60 11.94
CA GLN A 125 5.72 9.31 11.24
C GLN A 125 4.49 8.54 11.73
N SER A 126 4.23 8.52 13.03
CA SER A 126 3.04 7.89 13.60
C SER A 126 1.75 8.56 13.12
N LEU A 127 1.73 9.89 13.04
CA LEU A 127 0.57 10.63 12.53
C LEU A 127 0.33 10.32 11.04
N ALA A 128 1.38 10.27 10.22
CA ALA A 128 1.29 9.91 8.82
C ALA A 128 0.77 8.47 8.64
N LEU A 129 1.30 7.51 9.42
CA LEU A 129 0.86 6.12 9.41
C LEU A 129 -0.59 5.97 9.89
N ALA A 130 -0.98 6.68 10.95
CA ALA A 130 -2.35 6.73 11.42
C ALA A 130 -3.28 7.27 10.33
N GLY A 131 -2.89 8.36 9.65
CA GLY A 131 -3.63 8.91 8.52
C GLY A 131 -3.83 7.89 7.39
N ILE A 132 -2.78 7.15 7.00
CA ILE A 132 -2.86 6.09 5.98
C ILE A 132 -3.80 4.96 6.41
N VAL A 133 -3.70 4.50 7.67
CA VAL A 133 -4.58 3.44 8.20
C VAL A 133 -6.03 3.92 8.27
N THR A 134 -6.28 5.10 8.83
CA THR A 134 -7.61 5.69 8.93
C THR A 134 -8.23 5.91 7.55
N MET A 135 -7.47 6.42 6.57
CA MET A 135 -7.93 6.58 5.20
C MET A 135 -8.40 5.25 4.61
N ASN A 136 -7.60 4.17 4.76
CA ASN A 136 -7.98 2.85 4.24
C ASN A 136 -9.20 2.27 4.94
N VAL A 137 -9.30 2.39 6.27
CA VAL A 137 -10.48 1.95 7.03
C VAL A 137 -11.73 2.70 6.59
N VAL A 138 -11.66 4.04 6.48
CA VAL A 138 -12.78 4.87 6.02
C VAL A 138 -13.16 4.47 4.60
N PHE A 139 -12.22 4.38 3.66
CA PHE A 139 -12.55 4.03 2.28
C PHE A 139 -13.07 2.59 2.14
N CYS A 140 -12.61 1.66 2.98
CA CYS A 140 -13.12 0.29 3.05
C CYS A 140 -14.57 0.20 3.54
N THR A 141 -15.00 1.12 4.40
CA THR A 141 -16.28 1.03 5.11
C THR A 141 -17.32 2.06 4.65
N TYR A 142 -16.89 3.10 3.95
CA TYR A 142 -17.74 4.19 3.52
C TYR A 142 -18.79 3.75 2.50
N GLY A 143 -20.04 4.17 2.75
CA GLY A 143 -21.19 3.90 1.88
C GLY A 143 -21.68 2.45 1.93
N ILE A 144 -21.22 1.64 2.89
CA ILE A 144 -21.75 0.28 3.12
C ILE A 144 -22.94 0.36 4.06
N GLU A 145 -24.07 -0.23 3.65
CA GLU A 145 -25.23 -0.40 4.50
C GLU A 145 -25.07 -1.63 5.40
N TRP A 146 -24.66 -1.39 6.65
CA TRP A 146 -24.34 -2.46 7.61
C TRP A 146 -25.54 -3.22 8.17
N HIS A 147 -26.75 -2.63 8.09
CA HIS A 147 -27.98 -3.20 8.64
C HIS A 147 -28.94 -3.70 7.54
N GLY A 148 -28.51 -3.66 6.27
CA GLY A 148 -29.29 -4.11 5.12
C GLY A 148 -29.13 -5.61 4.84
N GLU A 149 -29.40 -6.00 3.60
CA GLU A 149 -29.22 -7.39 3.16
C GLU A 149 -27.75 -7.82 3.30
N GLN A 150 -27.51 -8.90 4.04
CA GLN A 150 -26.16 -9.40 4.30
C GLN A 150 -25.39 -9.73 3.01
N SER A 151 -26.05 -10.29 1.99
CA SER A 151 -25.40 -10.60 0.71
C SER A 151 -24.89 -9.34 0.00
N ALA A 152 -25.73 -8.31 -0.06
CA ALA A 152 -25.36 -7.01 -0.63
C ALA A 152 -24.18 -6.41 0.15
N MET A 153 -24.30 -6.30 1.48
CA MET A 153 -23.23 -5.78 2.34
C MET A 153 -21.88 -6.49 2.10
N LEU A 154 -21.86 -7.83 2.03
CA LEU A 154 -20.66 -8.61 1.79
C LEU A 154 -20.08 -8.40 0.38
N VAL A 155 -20.92 -8.24 -0.65
CA VAL A 155 -20.47 -7.93 -2.02
C VAL A 155 -19.83 -6.53 -2.08
N HIS A 156 -20.44 -5.54 -1.42
CA HIS A 156 -19.88 -4.19 -1.32
C HIS A 156 -18.52 -4.20 -0.62
N LEU A 157 -18.45 -4.83 0.56
CA LEU A 157 -17.21 -4.97 1.32
C LEU A 157 -16.12 -5.67 0.51
N ARG A 158 -16.45 -6.82 -0.12
CA ARG A 158 -15.55 -7.59 -0.99
C ARG A 158 -14.95 -6.72 -2.09
N ASN A 159 -15.79 -5.99 -2.82
CA ASN A 159 -15.33 -5.19 -3.95
C ASN A 159 -14.43 -4.04 -3.48
N ARG A 160 -14.75 -3.43 -2.32
CA ARG A 160 -14.00 -2.31 -1.75
C ARG A 160 -12.62 -2.74 -1.27
N THR A 161 -12.55 -3.79 -0.46
CA THR A 161 -11.28 -4.29 0.09
C THR A 161 -10.38 -4.86 -1.00
N GLY A 162 -10.93 -5.57 -1.99
CA GLY A 162 -10.15 -6.06 -3.14
C GLY A 162 -9.54 -4.93 -3.98
N THR A 163 -10.32 -3.87 -4.23
CA THR A 163 -9.84 -2.70 -4.98
C THR A 163 -8.73 -1.96 -4.23
N LEU A 164 -8.93 -1.70 -2.92
CA LEU A 164 -7.94 -1.00 -2.10
C LEU A 164 -6.67 -1.82 -1.88
N ALA A 165 -6.79 -3.14 -1.68
CA ALA A 165 -5.64 -4.05 -1.58
C ALA A 165 -4.74 -3.93 -2.82
N MET A 166 -5.33 -3.96 -4.02
CA MET A 166 -4.57 -3.85 -5.26
C MET A 166 -3.89 -2.48 -5.42
N ILE A 167 -4.55 -1.39 -5.02
CA ILE A 167 -3.96 -0.05 -5.10
C ILE A 167 -2.84 0.14 -4.08
N ASN A 168 -3.03 -0.37 -2.86
CA ASN A 168 -2.03 -0.31 -1.79
C ASN A 168 -0.78 -1.18 -2.09
N MET A 169 -0.85 -2.13 -3.02
CA MET A 169 0.33 -2.85 -3.51
C MET A 169 1.35 -1.94 -4.22
N ILE A 170 0.91 -0.83 -4.82
CA ILE A 170 1.81 0.13 -5.52
C ILE A 170 2.82 0.75 -4.53
N PRO A 171 2.39 1.48 -3.48
CA PRO A 171 3.33 2.00 -2.48
C PRO A 171 4.00 0.87 -1.69
N LEU A 172 3.36 -0.29 -1.50
CA LEU A 172 3.98 -1.44 -0.84
C LEU A 172 5.28 -1.84 -1.53
N VAL A 173 5.24 -2.10 -2.84
CA VAL A 173 6.41 -2.52 -3.60
C VAL A 173 7.41 -1.38 -3.78
N LEU A 174 6.92 -0.17 -4.09
CA LEU A 174 7.78 1.00 -4.30
C LEU A 174 8.69 1.27 -3.09
N LEU A 175 8.16 1.13 -1.88
CA LEU A 175 8.88 1.43 -0.63
C LEU A 175 9.75 0.27 -0.12
N ALA A 176 9.75 -0.88 -0.81
CA ALA A 176 10.56 -2.05 -0.44
C ALA A 176 12.04 -1.90 -0.85
N GLY A 177 12.30 -1.13 -1.91
CA GLY A 177 13.60 -1.10 -2.58
C GLY A 177 14.67 -0.27 -1.88
N ARG A 178 15.90 -0.81 -1.81
CA ARG A 178 17.07 -0.07 -1.28
C ARG A 178 17.63 0.92 -2.31
N ASN A 179 17.61 0.55 -3.59
CA ASN A 179 18.05 1.38 -4.71
C ASN A 179 16.89 2.22 -5.26
N ASN A 180 16.15 2.89 -4.37
CA ASN A 180 15.00 3.72 -4.76
C ASN A 180 15.43 5.19 -4.92
N PRO A 181 15.31 5.80 -6.12
CA PRO A 181 15.65 7.22 -6.35
C PRO A 181 14.93 8.20 -5.42
N LEU A 182 13.74 7.85 -4.91
CA LEU A 182 12.99 8.66 -3.95
C LEU A 182 13.72 8.83 -2.61
N ILE A 183 14.60 7.90 -2.24
CA ILE A 183 15.43 8.02 -1.02
C ILE A 183 16.35 9.23 -1.15
N TRP A 184 17.03 9.38 -2.29
CA TRP A 184 17.89 10.52 -2.58
C TRP A 184 17.08 11.81 -2.73
N LEU A 185 16.00 11.77 -3.51
CA LEU A 185 15.17 12.95 -3.80
C LEU A 185 14.52 13.54 -2.55
N LEU A 186 13.96 12.69 -1.68
CA LEU A 186 13.30 13.12 -0.46
C LEU A 186 14.28 13.28 0.73
N GLY A 187 15.47 12.70 0.62
CA GLY A 187 16.44 12.63 1.70
C GLY A 187 15.89 11.93 2.95
N ILE A 188 15.01 10.95 2.75
CA ILE A 188 14.40 10.12 3.79
C ILE A 188 15.14 8.77 3.79
N PRO A 189 15.68 8.32 4.93
CA PRO A 189 16.47 7.09 4.96
C PRO A 189 15.59 5.85 4.70
N PHE A 190 16.21 4.81 4.14
CA PHE A 190 15.55 3.54 3.80
C PHE A 190 14.78 2.93 4.98
N ASP A 191 15.25 3.10 6.22
CA ASP A 191 14.56 2.58 7.40
C ASP A 191 13.13 3.11 7.56
N VAL A 192 12.89 4.35 7.14
CA VAL A 192 11.55 4.98 7.15
C VAL A 192 10.70 4.43 6.00
N PHE A 193 11.28 4.24 4.82
CA PHE A 193 10.58 3.59 3.70
C PHE A 193 10.17 2.17 4.08
N ASN A 194 11.09 1.41 4.65
CA ASN A 194 10.84 0.05 5.10
C ASN A 194 9.85 0.00 6.28
N LEU A 195 9.79 1.04 7.13
CA LEU A 195 8.73 1.18 8.12
C LEU A 195 7.36 1.28 7.45
N VAL A 196 7.22 2.13 6.45
CA VAL A 196 5.96 2.34 5.73
C VAL A 196 5.59 1.12 4.87
N HIS A 197 6.56 0.47 4.21
CA HIS A 197 6.40 -0.82 3.51
C HIS A 197 5.75 -1.87 4.41
N ARG A 198 6.26 -2.06 5.65
CA ARG A 198 5.68 -3.02 6.60
C ARG A 198 4.25 -2.68 6.99
N TRP A 199 3.89 -1.40 7.07
CA TRP A 199 2.51 -0.99 7.36
C TRP A 199 1.58 -1.22 6.17
N PHE A 200 1.99 -0.88 4.95
CA PHE A 200 1.23 -1.25 3.75
C PHE A 200 1.07 -2.76 3.62
N GLY A 201 2.09 -3.56 3.97
CA GLY A 201 2.00 -5.01 3.89
C GLY A 201 0.91 -5.56 4.81
N ARG A 202 0.76 -4.98 6.01
CA ARG A 202 -0.32 -5.33 6.94
C ARG A 202 -1.69 -4.88 6.42
N ILE A 203 -1.78 -3.67 5.87
CA ILE A 203 -3.03 -3.14 5.30
C ILE A 203 -3.50 -4.04 4.14
N VAL A 204 -2.62 -4.30 3.16
CA VAL A 204 -2.91 -5.16 2.01
C VAL A 204 -3.29 -6.58 2.44
N MET A 205 -2.59 -7.16 3.41
CA MET A 205 -2.94 -8.49 3.93
C MET A 205 -4.35 -8.49 4.55
N VAL A 206 -4.68 -7.51 5.39
CA VAL A 206 -6.01 -7.43 6.03
C VAL A 206 -7.09 -7.21 4.98
N GLU A 207 -6.87 -6.31 4.03
CA GLU A 207 -7.82 -6.04 2.93
C GLU A 207 -8.04 -7.28 2.06
N ALA A 208 -6.97 -8.00 1.68
CA ALA A 208 -7.06 -9.25 0.93
C ALA A 208 -7.78 -10.35 1.71
N LEU A 209 -7.51 -10.47 3.02
CA LEU A 209 -8.19 -11.43 3.89
C LEU A 209 -9.69 -11.11 4.01
N LEU A 210 -10.06 -9.84 4.23
CA LEU A 210 -11.45 -9.41 4.26
C LEU A 210 -12.15 -9.62 2.91
N HIS A 211 -11.47 -9.37 1.79
CA HIS A 211 -11.97 -9.67 0.45
C HIS A 211 -12.31 -11.15 0.28
N SER A 212 -11.38 -12.05 0.62
CA SER A 212 -11.58 -13.49 0.52
C SER A 212 -12.65 -14.01 1.49
N LEU A 213 -12.68 -13.51 2.73
CA LEU A 213 -13.68 -13.90 3.73
C LEU A 213 -15.08 -13.43 3.33
N ALA A 214 -15.24 -12.19 2.86
CA ALA A 214 -16.53 -11.68 2.42
C ALA A 214 -17.08 -12.49 1.24
N PHE A 215 -16.22 -12.85 0.28
CA PHE A 215 -16.61 -13.76 -0.81
C PHE A 215 -17.00 -15.15 -0.30
N THR A 216 -16.19 -15.73 0.58
CA THR A 216 -16.39 -17.10 1.09
C THR A 216 -17.69 -17.19 1.90
N ILE A 217 -17.91 -16.26 2.84
CA ILE A 217 -19.12 -16.22 3.66
C ILE A 217 -20.36 -16.08 2.77
N ASN A 218 -20.33 -15.15 1.81
CA ASN A 218 -21.46 -14.95 0.90
C ASN A 218 -21.76 -16.20 0.05
N SER A 219 -20.72 -16.88 -0.43
CA SER A 219 -20.86 -18.08 -1.27
C SER A 219 -21.38 -19.28 -0.47
N VAL A 220 -20.86 -19.48 0.73
CA VAL A 220 -21.29 -20.55 1.63
C VAL A 220 -22.73 -20.33 2.11
N ASN A 221 -23.12 -19.09 2.40
CA ASN A 221 -24.51 -18.78 2.78
C ASN A 221 -25.51 -19.07 1.64
N LYS A 222 -25.09 -18.94 0.37
CA LYS A 222 -25.94 -19.20 -0.79
C LYS A 222 -26.03 -20.67 -1.18
N ALA A 223 -24.92 -21.40 -1.13
CA ALA A 223 -24.81 -22.73 -1.75
C ALA A 223 -24.23 -23.82 -0.82
N GLY A 224 -23.85 -23.47 0.41
CA GLY A 224 -23.26 -24.38 1.38
C GLY A 224 -21.78 -24.70 1.13
N TRP A 225 -21.13 -25.31 2.14
CA TRP A 225 -19.71 -25.65 2.11
C TRP A 225 -19.33 -26.62 0.99
N ASN A 226 -20.15 -27.66 0.75
CA ASN A 226 -19.85 -28.68 -0.26
C ASN A 226 -19.77 -28.11 -1.68
N SER A 227 -20.64 -27.15 -2.01
CA SER A 227 -20.63 -26.47 -3.30
C SER A 227 -19.40 -25.56 -3.44
N PHE A 228 -19.10 -24.80 -2.38
CA PHE A 228 -17.93 -23.91 -2.34
C PHE A 228 -16.62 -24.68 -2.51
N THR A 229 -16.39 -25.74 -1.72
CA THR A 229 -15.15 -26.53 -1.78
C THR A 229 -14.99 -27.23 -3.13
N SER A 230 -16.07 -27.74 -3.71
CA SER A 230 -16.07 -28.35 -5.05
C SER A 230 -15.72 -27.33 -6.14
N SER A 231 -16.14 -26.08 -5.98
CA SER A 231 -15.88 -24.99 -6.92
C SER A 231 -14.47 -24.40 -6.77
N LEU A 232 -13.91 -24.41 -5.56
CA LEU A 232 -12.62 -23.79 -5.24
C LEU A 232 -11.48 -24.32 -6.12
N ALA A 233 -11.42 -25.63 -6.36
CA ALA A 233 -10.38 -26.24 -7.18
C ALA A 233 -10.67 -26.16 -8.70
N LYS A 234 -11.95 -26.01 -9.09
CA LYS A 234 -12.38 -26.03 -10.49
C LYS A 234 -12.44 -24.64 -11.12
N ASN A 235 -12.62 -23.60 -10.31
CA ASN A 235 -12.72 -22.23 -10.76
C ASN A 235 -11.38 -21.52 -10.59
N GLN A 236 -10.76 -21.11 -11.71
CA GLN A 236 -9.48 -20.42 -11.73
C GLN A 236 -9.46 -19.18 -10.83
N MET A 237 -10.52 -18.36 -10.86
CA MET A 237 -10.60 -17.13 -10.07
C MET A 237 -10.57 -17.43 -8.56
N LEU A 238 -11.27 -18.50 -8.13
CA LEU A 238 -11.31 -18.90 -6.72
C LEU A 238 -9.98 -19.50 -6.27
N LEU A 239 -9.42 -20.42 -7.07
CA LEU A 239 -8.15 -21.07 -6.75
C LEU A 239 -7.02 -20.05 -6.63
N THR A 240 -6.88 -19.19 -7.64
CA THR A 240 -5.80 -18.18 -7.68
C THR A 240 -6.01 -17.10 -6.63
N GLY A 241 -7.25 -16.70 -6.34
CA GLY A 241 -7.57 -15.81 -5.23
C GLY A 241 -7.17 -16.42 -3.88
N ALA A 242 -7.48 -17.70 -3.65
CA ALA A 242 -7.10 -18.41 -2.43
C ALA A 242 -5.58 -18.56 -2.29
N VAL A 243 -4.88 -18.95 -3.36
CA VAL A 243 -3.40 -19.05 -3.38
C VAL A 243 -2.77 -17.69 -3.08
N GLY A 244 -3.27 -16.61 -3.68
CA GLY A 244 -2.79 -15.25 -3.43
C GLY A 244 -2.97 -14.82 -1.97
N THR A 245 -4.16 -15.02 -1.40
CA THR A 245 -4.43 -14.67 0.01
C THR A 245 -3.59 -15.52 0.96
N ILE A 246 -3.45 -16.82 0.72
CA ILE A 246 -2.58 -17.70 1.53
C ILE A 246 -1.12 -17.21 1.46
N ALA A 247 -0.61 -16.88 0.28
CA ALA A 247 0.74 -16.35 0.13
C ALA A 247 0.95 -15.06 0.95
N LEU A 248 0.01 -14.10 0.90
CA LEU A 248 0.08 -12.86 1.69
C LEU A 248 0.02 -13.11 3.20
N VAL A 249 -0.80 -14.06 3.64
CA VAL A 249 -0.89 -14.47 5.05
C VAL A 249 0.44 -15.08 5.51
N VAL A 250 1.00 -16.02 4.73
CA VAL A 250 2.28 -16.65 5.04
C VAL A 250 3.40 -15.62 5.05
N ILE A 251 3.44 -14.69 4.09
CA ILE A 251 4.38 -13.55 4.07
C ILE A 251 4.32 -12.78 5.39
N THR A 252 3.13 -12.50 5.91
CA THR A 252 2.98 -11.69 7.12
C THR A 252 3.53 -12.40 8.37
N PHE A 253 3.27 -13.69 8.51
CA PHE A 253 3.84 -14.49 9.60
C PHE A 253 5.36 -14.62 9.47
N GLN A 254 5.83 -14.93 8.26
CA GLN A 254 7.22 -15.12 7.92
C GLN A 254 8.05 -13.83 8.09
N ALA A 255 7.45 -12.67 7.80
CA ALA A 255 8.06 -11.35 7.98
C ALA A 255 8.03 -10.85 9.43
N SER A 256 7.54 -11.66 10.38
CA SER A 256 7.60 -11.33 11.79
C SER A 256 9.05 -11.10 12.22
N THR A 257 9.24 -10.15 13.15
CA THR A 257 10.58 -9.78 13.60
C THR A 257 11.32 -10.94 14.27
N VAL A 258 10.60 -11.91 14.84
CA VAL A 258 11.17 -13.13 15.43
C VAL A 258 11.86 -13.97 14.37
N LEU A 259 11.12 -14.35 13.32
CA LEU A 259 11.64 -15.21 12.26
C LEU A 259 12.72 -14.53 11.43
N ARG A 260 12.50 -13.26 11.05
CA ARG A 260 13.47 -12.49 10.27
C ARG A 260 14.82 -12.32 10.98
N ARG A 261 14.84 -12.24 12.32
CA ARG A 261 16.08 -12.14 13.10
C ARG A 261 16.76 -13.48 13.32
N ALA A 262 15.97 -14.54 13.48
CA ALA A 262 16.51 -15.89 13.68
C ALA A 262 17.09 -16.48 12.39
N PHE A 263 16.45 -16.25 11.25
CA PHE A 263 16.80 -16.85 9.95
C PHE A 263 16.71 -15.82 8.83
N TYR A 264 17.61 -14.84 8.81
CA TYR A 264 17.52 -13.71 7.88
C TYR A 264 17.58 -14.13 6.40
N GLU A 265 18.52 -15.01 6.03
CA GLU A 265 18.66 -15.46 4.63
C GLU A 265 17.46 -16.29 4.17
N THR A 266 16.99 -17.22 5.01
CA THR A 266 15.75 -17.98 4.76
C THR A 266 14.56 -17.04 4.63
N PHE A 267 14.47 -16.03 5.50
CA PHE A 267 13.46 -14.99 5.40
C PHE A 267 13.53 -14.29 4.03
N LEU A 268 14.70 -13.83 3.61
CA LEU A 268 14.83 -13.07 2.37
C LEU A 268 14.39 -13.89 1.15
N HIS A 269 14.91 -15.10 1.00
CA HIS A 269 14.62 -15.95 -0.17
C HIS A 269 13.18 -16.44 -0.18
N LEU A 270 12.66 -16.89 0.97
CA LEU A 270 11.27 -17.35 1.06
C LEU A 270 10.29 -16.20 0.84
N HIS A 271 10.60 -14.99 1.32
CA HIS A 271 9.76 -13.82 1.10
C HIS A 271 9.67 -13.48 -0.39
N ILE A 272 10.80 -13.49 -1.12
CA ILE A 272 10.84 -13.27 -2.57
C ILE A 272 10.03 -14.34 -3.31
N ALA A 273 10.22 -15.62 -2.96
CA ALA A 273 9.46 -16.72 -3.58
C ALA A 273 7.95 -16.55 -3.36
N LEU A 274 7.52 -16.21 -2.14
CA LEU A 274 6.11 -15.97 -1.84
C LEU A 274 5.55 -14.72 -2.55
N VAL A 275 6.35 -13.66 -2.70
CA VAL A 275 5.96 -12.47 -3.46
C VAL A 275 5.73 -12.84 -4.93
N ILE A 276 6.62 -13.63 -5.54
CA ILE A 276 6.43 -14.13 -6.92
C ILE A 276 5.14 -14.95 -6.99
N THR A 277 4.92 -15.87 -6.06
CA THR A 277 3.67 -16.67 -6.00
C THR A 277 2.43 -15.77 -5.89
N ALA A 278 2.44 -14.74 -5.04
CA ALA A 278 1.34 -13.80 -4.90
C ALA A 278 1.10 -13.00 -6.18
N LEU A 279 2.15 -12.52 -6.85
CA LEU A 279 2.03 -11.77 -8.11
C LEU A 279 1.50 -12.63 -9.26
N VAL A 280 1.97 -13.88 -9.38
CA VAL A 280 1.47 -14.85 -10.38
C VAL A 280 0.01 -15.21 -10.09
N ALA A 281 -0.34 -15.45 -8.83
CA ALA A 281 -1.72 -15.71 -8.43
C ALA A 281 -2.63 -14.51 -8.77
N LEU A 282 -2.21 -13.27 -8.46
CA LEU A 282 -2.93 -12.05 -8.82
C LEU A 282 -3.05 -11.86 -10.34
N TRP A 283 -2.05 -12.25 -11.13
CA TRP A 283 -2.10 -12.15 -12.59
C TRP A 283 -3.28 -12.92 -13.17
N TYR A 284 -3.48 -14.15 -12.72
CA TYR A 284 -4.60 -15.00 -13.15
C TYR A 284 -5.92 -14.67 -12.44
N HIS A 285 -5.87 -14.22 -11.18
CA HIS A 285 -7.07 -13.83 -10.43
C HIS A 285 -7.72 -12.57 -11.01
N LEU A 286 -6.91 -11.65 -11.54
CA LEU A 286 -7.36 -10.38 -12.12
C LEU A 286 -7.52 -10.45 -13.65
N ASP A 287 -7.47 -11.64 -14.25
CA ASP A 287 -7.56 -11.77 -15.69
C ASP A 287 -8.91 -11.24 -16.21
N GLY A 288 -8.85 -10.36 -17.21
CA GLY A 288 -10.03 -9.65 -17.74
C GLY A 288 -10.59 -8.54 -16.83
N LEU A 289 -10.02 -8.26 -15.66
CA LEU A 289 -10.49 -7.21 -14.75
C LEU A 289 -9.69 -5.90 -14.92
N PRO A 290 -10.33 -4.71 -14.78
CA PRO A 290 -9.63 -3.41 -14.85
C PRO A 290 -8.49 -3.27 -13.84
N ALA A 291 -8.58 -3.95 -12.69
CA ALA A 291 -7.55 -3.95 -11.65
C ALA A 291 -6.20 -4.53 -12.12
N GLN A 292 -6.19 -5.36 -13.17
CA GLN A 292 -4.97 -5.94 -13.75
C GLN A 292 -4.00 -4.86 -14.27
N PHE A 293 -4.51 -3.69 -14.67
CA PHE A 293 -3.67 -2.54 -15.03
C PHE A 293 -2.76 -2.10 -13.87
N HIS A 294 -3.32 -2.02 -12.65
CA HIS A 294 -2.55 -1.66 -11.46
C HIS A 294 -1.53 -2.74 -11.09
N LEU A 295 -1.87 -4.02 -11.28
CA LEU A 295 -0.90 -5.11 -11.11
C LEU A 295 0.30 -4.99 -12.07
N LYS A 296 0.08 -4.59 -13.32
CA LYS A 296 1.18 -4.34 -14.27
C LYS A 296 2.13 -3.25 -13.76
N ILE A 297 1.59 -2.17 -13.19
CA ILE A 297 2.41 -1.12 -12.53
C ILE A 297 3.24 -1.72 -11.40
N VAL A 298 2.63 -2.52 -10.52
CA VAL A 298 3.31 -3.18 -9.40
C VAL A 298 4.47 -4.07 -9.90
N ILE A 299 4.22 -4.90 -10.93
CA ILE A 299 5.24 -5.78 -11.52
C ILE A 299 6.39 -4.96 -12.12
N VAL A 300 6.10 -3.89 -12.85
CA VAL A 300 7.12 -3.00 -13.43
C VAL A 300 7.96 -2.35 -12.33
N LEU A 301 7.32 -1.79 -11.29
CA LEU A 301 8.04 -1.18 -10.17
C LEU A 301 8.93 -2.19 -9.44
N TRP A 302 8.43 -3.41 -9.22
CA TRP A 302 9.20 -4.47 -8.58
C TRP A 302 10.39 -4.92 -9.44
N GLY A 303 10.17 -5.08 -10.75
CA GLY A 303 11.21 -5.46 -11.69
C GLY A 303 12.31 -4.40 -11.82
N LEU A 304 11.94 -3.12 -11.92
CA LEU A 304 12.89 -2.01 -11.98
C LEU A 304 13.78 -1.93 -10.74
N GLU A 305 13.23 -2.19 -9.55
CA GLU A 305 14.00 -2.24 -8.31
C GLU A 305 15.11 -3.30 -8.32
N ARG A 306 14.93 -4.40 -9.07
CA ARG A 306 15.93 -5.47 -9.18
C ARG A 306 16.99 -5.23 -10.25
N LEU A 307 16.79 -4.24 -11.10
CA LEU A 307 17.73 -3.86 -12.14
C LEU A 307 18.63 -2.69 -11.73
N LEU A 308 18.18 -1.87 -10.77
CA LEU A 308 18.91 -0.73 -10.19
C LEU A 308 19.77 -1.15 -9.00
#